data_AF-A0A2U3XFK7-F1
#
_entry.id   AF-A0A2U3XFK7-F1
#
_cell.length_a   1.000
_cell.length_b   1.000
_cell.length_c   1.000
_cell.angle_alpha   90.00
_cell.angle_beta   90.00
_cell.angle_gamma   90.00
#
_symmetry.space_group_name_H-M   'P 1'
#
loop_
_entity.id
_entity.type
_entity.pdbx_description
1 polymer ?
#
loop_
_entity_poly.entity_id
_entity_poly.type
_entity_poly.pdbx_seq_one_letter_code
_entity_poly.pdbx_strand_id
1 'polypeptide(L)'
;NITLLHYLITIVENKYPKVLNLNEELRDIPQAAKVNMTELDKEISTLRSGLKAVEMELEYQKSQPPQPGDKFVSVVSQFITVASFSFSDVEDLLAEAKDLFTKAVKHFGEEASKIQPDEFFGIFDQFLQAVSEAKQENENMRKKKEEEERRARMEAQLKEQRERERKMRKAKENSEEGGEFDDLVSALRSGEVFDKDLSKLKRNRKRITNQMTDSSRERPVTKLNF
;
A
#
# COMPACT_ATOMS: atom_id res chain seq x y z
N ASN A 1 -1.68 -0.35 -16.12
CA ASN A 1 -0.74 0.19 -17.14
C ASN A 1 0.61 0.37 -16.49
N ILE A 2 1.71 0.20 -17.23
CA ILE A 2 3.07 0.36 -16.70
C ILE A 2 3.67 1.63 -17.30
N THR A 3 4.10 2.55 -16.45
CA THR A 3 4.80 3.79 -16.82
C THR A 3 6.32 3.65 -16.56
N LEU A 4 7.09 4.66 -16.96
CA LEU A 4 8.51 4.73 -16.62
C LEU A 4 8.75 4.75 -15.10
N LEU A 5 7.85 5.39 -14.32
CA LEU A 5 7.96 5.44 -12.86
C LEU A 5 7.77 4.04 -12.25
N HIS A 6 6.77 3.28 -12.73
CA HIS A 6 6.57 1.88 -12.32
C HIS A 6 7.81 1.03 -12.59
N TYR A 7 8.41 1.20 -13.77
CA TYR A 7 9.63 0.49 -14.13
C TYR A 7 10.80 0.89 -13.23
N LEU A 8 10.99 2.19 -13.00
CA LEU A 8 12.05 2.71 -12.13
C LEU A 8 11.94 2.16 -10.71
N ILE A 9 10.75 2.19 -10.12
CA ILE A 9 10.49 1.63 -8.78
C ILE A 9 10.86 0.15 -8.74
N THR A 10 10.47 -0.62 -9.74
CA THR A 10 10.80 -2.06 -9.81
C THR A 10 12.31 -2.28 -9.86
N ILE A 11 13.05 -1.49 -10.64
CA ILE A 11 14.51 -1.60 -10.72
C ILE A 11 15.16 -1.18 -9.41
N VAL A 12 14.68 -0.10 -8.79
CA VAL A 12 15.19 0.41 -7.51
C VAL A 12 14.96 -0.61 -6.39
N GLU A 13 13.78 -1.22 -6.28
CA GLU A 13 13.48 -2.25 -5.29
C GLU A 13 14.44 -3.44 -5.40
N ASN A 14 14.79 -3.85 -6.62
CA ASN A 14 15.62 -5.03 -6.85
C ASN A 14 17.13 -4.75 -6.81
N LYS A 15 17.57 -3.57 -7.23
CA LYS A 15 19.01 -3.25 -7.39
C LYS A 15 19.52 -2.20 -6.40
N TYR A 16 18.66 -1.34 -5.89
CA TYR A 16 19.01 -0.21 -5.04
C TYR A 16 18.07 -0.08 -3.82
N PRO A 17 17.96 -1.13 -2.97
CA PRO A 17 16.97 -1.19 -1.91
C PRO A 17 17.09 -0.06 -0.87
N LYS A 18 18.27 0.57 -0.74
CA LYS A 18 18.47 1.74 0.14
C LYS A 18 17.61 2.94 -0.24
N VAL A 19 17.28 3.11 -1.53
CA VAL A 19 16.48 4.23 -2.03
C VAL A 19 15.00 4.09 -1.63
N LEU A 20 14.57 2.92 -1.13
CA LEU A 20 13.20 2.72 -0.65
C LEU A 20 12.85 3.55 0.59
N ASN A 21 13.86 4.05 1.30
CA ASN A 21 13.69 4.89 2.47
C ASN A 21 13.42 6.37 2.11
N LEU A 22 13.33 6.71 0.83
CA LEU A 22 13.11 8.10 0.37
C LEU A 22 11.90 8.77 1.04
N ASN A 23 10.80 8.03 1.21
CA ASN A 23 9.60 8.57 1.87
C ASN A 23 9.82 8.90 3.35
N GLU A 24 10.71 8.17 4.03
CA GLU A 24 11.05 8.40 5.43
C GLU A 24 12.05 9.56 5.57
N GLU A 25 13.04 9.62 4.68
CA GLU A 25 14.04 10.68 4.62
C GLU A 25 13.42 12.05 4.24
N LEU A 26 12.33 12.04 3.46
CA LEU A 26 11.62 13.23 3.00
C LEU A 26 10.24 13.42 3.65
N ARG A 27 10.02 12.86 4.85
CA ARG A 27 8.71 12.87 5.54
C ARG A 27 8.12 14.26 5.81
N ASP A 28 8.95 15.29 5.92
CA ASP A 28 8.53 16.65 6.27
C ASP A 28 8.18 17.50 5.03
N ILE A 29 8.50 17.01 3.82
CA ILE A 29 8.21 17.67 2.54
C ILE A 29 6.73 18.05 2.38
N PRO A 30 5.74 17.18 2.69
CA PRO A 30 4.32 17.53 2.51
C PRO A 30 3.85 18.68 3.41
N GLN A 31 4.52 18.93 4.54
CA GLN A 31 4.23 20.09 5.38
C GLN A 31 4.98 21.33 4.87
N ALA A 32 6.24 21.18 4.48
CA ALA A 32 7.03 22.26 3.91
C ALA A 32 6.40 22.82 2.61
N ALA A 33 5.78 21.98 1.79
CA ALA A 33 5.06 22.34 0.57
C ALA A 33 3.81 23.23 0.82
N LYS A 34 3.36 23.35 2.07
CA LYS A 34 2.21 24.21 2.44
C LYS A 34 2.63 25.55 2.99
N VAL A 35 3.92 25.77 3.21
CA VAL A 35 4.43 27.00 3.84
C VAL A 35 4.47 28.12 2.82
N ASN A 36 3.64 29.14 3.03
CA ASN A 36 3.71 30.38 2.27
C ASN A 36 4.70 31.35 2.92
N MET A 37 5.87 31.54 2.30
CA MET A 37 6.91 32.40 2.84
C MET A 37 6.50 33.88 2.93
N THR A 38 5.65 34.35 2.02
CA THR A 38 5.15 35.74 2.06
C THR A 38 4.23 35.98 3.23
N GLU A 39 3.37 35.02 3.55
CA GLU A 39 2.50 35.07 4.73
C GLU A 39 3.32 34.99 6.02
N LEU A 40 4.26 34.03 6.08
CA LEU A 40 5.16 33.87 7.22
C LEU A 40 5.95 35.15 7.51
N ASP A 41 6.50 35.81 6.48
CA ASP A 41 7.22 37.08 6.65
C ASP A 41 6.32 38.21 7.17
N LYS A 42 5.04 38.25 6.77
CA LYS A 42 4.08 39.22 7.29
C LYS A 42 3.74 38.97 8.76
N GLU A 43 3.56 37.71 9.15
CA GLU A 43 3.32 37.33 10.55
C GLU A 43 4.50 37.72 11.43
N ILE A 44 5.72 37.41 11.00
CA ILE A 44 6.96 37.76 11.71
C ILE A 44 7.12 39.27 11.81
N SER A 45 6.82 40.02 10.75
CA SER A 45 6.82 41.48 10.79
C SER A 45 5.77 42.06 11.74
N THR A 46 4.61 41.41 11.86
CA THR A 46 3.55 41.81 12.78
C THR A 46 3.98 41.60 14.23
N LEU A 47 4.56 40.44 14.53
CA LEU A 47 5.12 40.14 15.86
C LEU A 47 6.23 41.13 16.24
N ARG A 48 7.17 41.39 15.32
CA ARG A 48 8.26 42.35 15.55
C ARG A 48 7.76 43.75 15.85
N SER A 49 6.83 44.25 15.05
CA SER A 49 6.29 45.59 15.23
C SER A 49 5.40 45.70 16.47
N GLY A 50 4.59 44.66 16.77
CA GLY A 50 3.78 44.58 17.98
C GLY A 50 4.63 44.57 19.25
N LEU A 51 5.69 43.76 19.29
CA LEU A 51 6.61 43.69 20.44
C LEU A 51 7.29 45.04 20.69
N LYS A 52 7.78 45.69 19.62
CA LYS A 52 8.37 47.03 19.71
C LYS A 52 7.37 48.08 20.22
N ALA A 53 6.10 48.00 19.81
CA ALA A 53 5.06 48.90 20.32
C ALA A 53 4.84 48.70 21.82
N VAL A 54 4.83 47.44 22.30
CA VAL A 54 4.71 47.14 23.73
C VAL A 54 5.93 47.63 24.51
N GLU A 55 7.14 47.53 23.95
CA GLU A 55 8.36 48.08 24.56
C GLU A 55 8.30 49.60 24.70
N MET A 56 7.87 50.30 23.64
CA MET A 56 7.69 51.76 23.67
C MET A 56 6.63 52.18 24.70
N GLU A 57 5.50 51.48 24.77
CA GLU A 57 4.45 51.76 25.76
C GLU A 57 4.94 51.47 27.18
N LEU A 58 5.72 50.41 27.39
CA LEU A 58 6.31 50.11 28.68
C LEU A 58 7.25 51.24 29.14
N GLU A 59 8.11 51.74 28.27
CA GLU A 59 9.01 52.86 28.60
C GLU A 59 8.23 54.15 28.90
N TYR A 60 7.16 54.41 28.14
CA TYR A 60 6.26 55.52 28.45
C TYR A 60 5.62 55.36 29.83
N GLN A 61 5.05 54.20 30.16
CA GLN A 61 4.38 53.96 31.44
C GLN A 61 5.35 53.94 32.63
N LYS A 62 6.60 53.50 32.43
CA LYS A 62 7.67 53.62 33.45
C LYS A 62 7.99 55.08 33.79
N SER A 63 7.81 56.00 32.85
CA SER A 63 8.03 57.44 33.08
C SER A 63 6.87 58.13 33.79
N GLN A 64 5.71 57.46 33.94
CA GLN A 64 4.54 58.01 34.62
C GLN A 64 4.58 57.75 36.13
N PRO A 65 3.95 58.61 36.96
CA PRO A 65 3.82 58.36 38.39
C PRO A 65 3.03 57.06 38.66
N PRO A 66 3.50 56.18 39.57
CA PRO A 66 2.77 54.96 39.91
C PRO A 66 1.37 55.26 40.43
N GLN A 67 0.34 54.62 39.84
CA GLN A 67 -1.04 54.74 40.30
C GLN A 67 -1.44 53.54 41.17
N PRO A 68 -2.13 53.75 42.31
CA PRO A 68 -2.60 52.65 43.14
C PRO A 68 -3.53 51.71 42.37
N GLY A 69 -3.19 50.42 42.34
CA GLY A 69 -3.96 49.39 41.64
C GLY A 69 -3.57 49.17 40.18
N ASP A 70 -2.76 50.06 39.59
CA ASP A 70 -2.17 49.84 38.26
C ASP A 70 -1.00 48.83 38.37
N LYS A 71 -1.04 47.81 37.53
CA LYS A 71 -0.02 46.74 37.46
C LYS A 71 0.64 46.65 36.08
N PHE A 72 0.40 47.60 35.19
CA PHE A 72 0.85 47.56 33.81
C PHE A 72 2.36 47.33 33.72
N VAL A 73 3.16 48.21 34.33
CA VAL A 73 4.63 48.12 34.29
C VAL A 73 5.11 46.77 34.84
N SER A 74 4.52 46.28 35.94
CA SER A 74 4.90 45.01 36.55
C SER A 74 4.62 43.82 35.63
N VAL A 75 3.43 43.76 35.04
CA VAL A 75 3.00 42.63 34.19
C VAL A 75 3.73 42.67 32.84
N VAL A 76 3.79 43.84 32.22
CA VAL A 76 4.34 44.01 30.87
C VAL A 76 5.87 43.88 30.87
N SER A 77 6.57 44.28 31.93
CA SER A 77 8.02 44.03 32.05
C SER A 77 8.34 42.53 32.08
N GLN A 78 7.54 41.74 32.80
CA GLN A 78 7.72 40.28 32.84
C GLN A 78 7.38 39.65 31.49
N PHE A 79 6.31 40.12 30.84
CA PHE A 79 5.93 39.67 29.50
C PHE A 79 7.05 39.95 28.48
N ILE A 80 7.57 41.18 28.39
CA ILE A 80 8.63 41.54 27.43
C ILE A 80 9.87 40.67 27.63
N THR A 81 10.27 40.41 28.88
CA THR A 81 11.44 39.56 29.15
C THR A 81 11.31 38.18 28.50
N VAL A 82 10.14 37.54 28.62
CA VAL A 82 9.89 36.22 28.04
C VAL A 82 9.66 36.31 26.53
N ALA A 83 8.84 37.28 26.09
CA ALA A 83 8.45 37.46 24.70
C ALA A 83 9.64 37.82 23.81
N SER A 84 10.50 38.75 24.23
CA SER A 84 11.68 39.15 23.46
C SER A 84 12.71 38.03 23.34
N PHE A 85 12.91 37.23 24.40
CA PHE A 85 13.77 36.05 24.32
C PHE A 85 13.20 34.99 23.36
N SER A 86 11.91 34.65 23.51
CA SER A 86 11.27 33.67 22.64
C SER A 86 11.19 34.14 21.18
N PHE A 87 10.98 35.44 20.94
CA PHE A 87 10.90 35.97 19.59
C PHE A 87 12.28 36.02 18.91
N SER A 88 13.35 36.31 19.66
CA SER A 88 14.72 36.22 19.14
C SER A 88 15.04 34.82 18.62
N ASP A 89 14.66 33.78 19.36
CA ASP A 89 14.84 32.37 18.92
C ASP A 89 14.07 32.08 17.62
N VAL A 90 12.85 32.59 17.50
CA VAL A 90 12.04 32.48 16.26
C VAL A 90 12.72 33.19 15.09
N GLU A 91 13.30 34.37 15.29
CA GLU A 91 14.02 35.10 14.24
C GLU A 91 15.28 34.35 13.79
N ASP A 92 16.04 33.79 14.72
CA ASP A 92 17.24 32.99 14.43
C ASP A 92 16.89 31.73 13.64
N LEU A 93 15.86 30.98 14.07
CA LEU A 93 15.38 29.78 13.36
C LEU A 93 14.87 30.10 11.96
N LEU A 94 14.16 31.22 11.78
CA LEU A 94 13.68 31.65 10.46
C LEU A 94 14.85 32.02 9.54
N ALA A 95 15.86 32.71 10.06
CA ALA A 95 17.05 33.07 9.29
C ALA A 95 17.82 31.81 8.84
N GLU A 96 18.01 30.84 9.74
CA GLU A 96 18.62 29.55 9.42
C GLU A 96 17.80 28.79 8.36
N ALA A 97 16.48 28.72 8.54
CA ALA A 97 15.59 28.04 7.58
C ALA A 97 15.66 28.65 6.18
N LYS A 98 15.72 29.99 6.06
CA LYS A 98 15.87 30.69 4.78
C LYS A 98 17.22 30.42 4.11
N ASP A 99 18.30 30.34 4.88
CA ASP A 99 19.63 30.00 4.37
C ASP A 99 19.68 28.55 3.88
N LEU A 100 19.15 27.60 4.67
CA LEU A 100 19.05 26.19 4.28
C LEU A 100 18.18 26.00 3.03
N PHE A 101 17.05 26.70 2.95
CA PHE A 101 16.21 26.69 1.75
C PHE A 101 16.98 27.18 0.53
N THR A 102 17.69 28.31 0.63
CA THR A 102 18.52 28.84 -0.46
C THR A 102 19.59 27.84 -0.92
N LYS A 103 20.23 27.14 0.03
CA LYS A 103 21.20 26.08 -0.27
C LYS A 103 20.55 24.90 -0.99
N ALA A 104 19.38 24.45 -0.52
CA ALA A 104 18.63 23.36 -1.13
C ALA A 104 18.22 23.69 -2.57
N VAL A 105 17.62 24.86 -2.80
CA VAL A 105 17.21 25.30 -4.15
C VAL A 105 18.40 25.31 -5.11
N LYS A 106 19.53 25.89 -4.69
CA LYS A 106 20.76 25.89 -5.50
C LYS A 106 21.32 24.50 -5.74
N HIS A 107 21.21 23.60 -4.77
CA HIS A 107 21.68 22.21 -4.91
C HIS A 107 20.95 21.47 -6.03
N PHE A 108 19.65 21.74 -6.21
CA PHE A 108 18.85 21.17 -7.28
C PHE A 108 18.90 21.98 -8.60
N GLY A 109 19.76 23.00 -8.68
CA GLY A 109 19.99 23.78 -9.90
C GLY A 109 18.95 24.87 -10.17
N GLU A 110 18.07 25.15 -9.21
CA GLU A 110 17.03 26.17 -9.32
C GLU A 110 17.54 27.55 -8.88
N GLU A 111 16.84 28.61 -9.32
CA GLU A 111 17.18 29.99 -8.95
C GLU A 111 16.41 30.42 -7.68
N ALA A 112 17.14 30.57 -6.56
CA ALA A 112 16.55 30.88 -5.25
C ALA A 112 15.74 32.17 -5.15
N SER A 113 15.91 33.10 -6.10
CA SER A 113 15.11 34.33 -6.18
C SER A 113 13.75 34.13 -6.86
N LYS A 114 13.55 33.03 -7.58
CA LYS A 114 12.39 32.79 -8.45
C LYS A 114 11.41 31.76 -7.94
N ILE A 115 11.82 30.93 -6.98
CA ILE A 115 11.01 29.83 -6.47
C ILE A 115 10.76 29.98 -4.97
N GLN A 116 9.51 29.75 -4.56
CA GLN A 116 9.09 29.80 -3.16
C GLN A 116 9.05 28.37 -2.56
N PRO A 117 9.07 28.22 -1.22
CA PRO A 117 9.08 26.91 -0.58
C PRO A 117 7.89 26.02 -0.94
N ASP A 118 6.69 26.59 -1.04
CA ASP A 118 5.47 25.89 -1.45
C ASP A 118 5.59 25.29 -2.85
N GLU A 119 6.14 26.05 -3.80
CA GLU A 119 6.41 25.57 -5.15
C GLU A 119 7.54 24.53 -5.18
N PHE A 120 8.69 24.84 -4.57
CA PHE A 120 9.86 23.97 -4.57
C PHE A 120 9.58 22.62 -3.91
N PHE A 121 9.07 22.63 -2.67
CA PHE A 121 8.72 21.40 -1.96
C PHE A 121 7.47 20.75 -2.53
N GLY A 122 6.59 21.50 -3.19
CA GLY A 122 5.43 20.97 -3.91
C GLY A 122 5.81 20.05 -5.07
N ILE A 123 6.96 20.26 -5.72
CA ILE A 123 7.51 19.33 -6.73
C ILE A 123 7.82 17.98 -6.09
N PHE A 124 8.51 17.98 -4.96
CA PHE A 124 8.87 16.76 -4.24
C PHE A 124 7.64 16.07 -3.64
N ASP A 125 6.69 16.82 -3.07
CA ASP A 125 5.45 16.25 -2.53
C ASP A 125 4.65 15.51 -3.61
N GLN A 126 4.45 16.13 -4.78
CA GLN A 126 3.82 15.48 -5.93
C GLN A 126 4.59 14.24 -6.39
N PHE A 127 5.91 14.30 -6.41
CA PHE A 127 6.74 13.15 -6.76
C PHE A 127 6.60 12.00 -5.75
N LEU A 128 6.61 12.29 -4.44
CA LEU A 128 6.43 11.29 -3.38
C LEU A 128 5.04 10.62 -3.47
N GLN A 129 3.99 11.41 -3.77
CA GLN A 129 2.65 10.87 -4.02
C GLN A 129 2.63 9.94 -5.24
N ALA A 130 3.20 10.38 -6.37
CA ALA A 130 3.29 9.55 -7.57
C ALA A 130 4.10 8.27 -7.35
N VAL A 131 5.19 8.33 -6.56
CA VAL A 131 5.98 7.15 -6.17
C VAL A 131 5.14 6.19 -5.33
N SER A 132 4.41 6.70 -4.34
CA SER A 132 3.54 5.90 -3.47
C SER A 132 2.45 5.17 -4.28
N GLU A 133 1.76 5.89 -5.16
CA GLU A 133 0.74 5.34 -6.05
C GLU A 133 1.32 4.27 -6.99
N ALA A 134 2.42 4.59 -7.69
CA ALA A 134 3.05 3.66 -8.61
C ALA A 134 3.58 2.40 -7.90
N LYS A 135 4.07 2.53 -6.66
CA LYS A 135 4.48 1.39 -5.83
C LYS A 135 3.29 0.49 -5.49
N GLN A 136 2.17 1.09 -5.07
CA GLN A 136 0.95 0.33 -4.77
C GLN A 136 0.40 -0.38 -6.02
N GLU A 137 0.42 0.29 -7.18
CA GLU A 137 0.00 -0.29 -8.45
C GLU A 137 0.90 -1.45 -8.89
N ASN A 138 2.23 -1.33 -8.71
CA ASN A 138 3.17 -2.42 -8.95
C ASN A 138 2.88 -3.63 -8.06
N GLU A 139 2.61 -3.41 -6.78
CA GLU A 139 2.25 -4.49 -5.87
C GLU A 139 0.95 -5.18 -6.29
N ASN A 140 -0.06 -4.42 -6.71
CA ASN A 140 -1.33 -4.94 -7.21
C ASN A 140 -1.13 -5.77 -8.50
N MET A 141 -0.31 -5.29 -9.44
CA MET A 141 0.04 -6.04 -10.65
C MET A 141 0.79 -7.33 -10.32
N ARG A 142 1.72 -7.29 -9.36
CA ARG A 142 2.44 -8.49 -8.90
C ARG A 142 1.49 -9.53 -8.30
N LYS A 143 0.61 -9.12 -7.39
CA LYS A 143 -0.40 -10.00 -6.78
C LYS A 143 -1.32 -10.63 -7.83
N LYS A 144 -1.79 -9.83 -8.80
CA LYS A 144 -2.65 -10.33 -9.88
C LYS A 144 -1.93 -11.37 -10.75
N LYS A 145 -0.67 -11.11 -11.11
CA LYS A 145 0.16 -12.04 -11.88
C LYS A 145 0.41 -13.35 -11.13
N GLU A 146 0.70 -13.28 -9.84
CA GLU A 146 0.87 -14.47 -8.98
C GLU A 146 -0.42 -15.30 -8.89
N GLU A 147 -1.58 -14.65 -8.80
CA GLU A 147 -2.87 -15.34 -8.79
C GLU A 147 -3.17 -16.03 -10.14
N GLU A 148 -2.94 -15.34 -11.26
CA GLU A 148 -3.11 -15.88 -12.61
C GLU A 148 -2.18 -17.07 -12.86
N GLU A 149 -0.91 -16.97 -12.47
CA GLU A 149 0.05 -18.08 -12.54
C GLU A 149 -0.41 -19.27 -11.68
N ARG A 150 -0.92 -19.02 -10.47
CA ARG A 150 -1.44 -20.08 -9.60
C ARG A 150 -2.65 -20.77 -10.22
N ARG A 151 -3.58 -20.01 -10.81
CA ARG A 151 -4.76 -20.55 -11.52
C ARG A 151 -4.33 -21.38 -12.73
N ALA A 152 -3.41 -20.87 -13.55
CA ALA A 152 -2.88 -21.59 -14.72
C ALA A 152 -2.17 -22.90 -14.32
N ARG A 153 -1.40 -22.90 -13.21
CA ARG A 153 -0.77 -24.12 -12.67
C ARG A 153 -1.81 -25.14 -12.20
N MET A 154 -2.86 -24.71 -11.50
CA MET A 154 -3.94 -25.62 -11.07
C MET A 154 -4.72 -26.19 -12.26
N GLU A 155 -5.01 -25.38 -13.28
CA GLU A 155 -5.70 -25.83 -14.48
C GLU A 155 -4.84 -26.83 -15.29
N ALA A 156 -3.53 -26.57 -15.42
CA ALA A 156 -2.59 -27.48 -16.06
C ALA A 156 -2.51 -28.84 -15.33
N GLN A 157 -2.44 -28.82 -14.00
CA GLN A 157 -2.45 -30.05 -13.19
C GLN A 157 -3.76 -30.84 -13.34
N LEU A 158 -4.91 -30.17 -13.31
CA LEU A 158 -6.21 -30.82 -13.49
C LEU A 158 -6.37 -31.41 -14.89
N LYS A 159 -5.87 -30.71 -15.92
CA LYS A 159 -5.87 -31.20 -17.30
C LYS A 159 -4.98 -32.44 -17.44
N GLU A 160 -3.77 -32.40 -16.87
CA GLU A 160 -2.86 -33.54 -16.88
C GLU A 160 -3.46 -34.75 -16.14
N GLN A 161 -4.11 -34.53 -15.00
CA GLN A 161 -4.82 -35.58 -14.26
C GLN A 161 -5.94 -36.20 -15.12
N ARG A 162 -6.78 -35.39 -15.76
CA ARG A 162 -7.86 -35.87 -16.65
C ARG A 162 -7.32 -36.64 -17.85
N GLU A 163 -6.18 -36.23 -18.42
CA GLU A 163 -5.53 -36.95 -19.51
C GLU A 163 -4.96 -38.30 -19.05
N ARG A 164 -4.32 -38.36 -17.86
CA ARG A 164 -3.86 -39.62 -17.26
C ARG A 164 -5.01 -40.57 -16.98
N GLU A 165 -6.10 -40.09 -16.40
CA GLU A 165 -7.32 -40.87 -16.16
C GLU A 165 -7.92 -41.40 -17.47
N ARG A 166 -7.99 -40.58 -18.53
CA ARG A 166 -8.49 -41.01 -19.85
C ARG A 166 -7.58 -42.06 -20.50
N LYS A 167 -6.26 -41.91 -20.39
CA LYS A 167 -5.29 -42.92 -20.87
C LYS A 167 -5.41 -44.24 -20.10
N MET A 168 -5.55 -44.18 -18.77
CA MET A 168 -5.77 -45.38 -17.94
C MET A 168 -7.09 -46.08 -18.30
N ARG A 169 -8.18 -45.34 -18.53
CA ARG A 169 -9.46 -45.92 -18.98
C ARG A 169 -9.33 -46.61 -20.34
N LYS A 170 -8.72 -45.95 -21.34
CA LYS A 170 -8.49 -46.56 -22.67
C LYS A 170 -7.59 -47.80 -22.61
N ALA A 171 -6.55 -47.78 -21.78
CA ALA A 171 -5.69 -48.95 -21.61
C ALA A 171 -6.44 -50.13 -20.98
N LYS A 172 -7.39 -49.84 -20.09
CA LYS A 172 -8.24 -50.86 -19.47
C LYS A 172 -9.28 -51.41 -20.46
N GLU A 173 -9.91 -50.54 -21.25
CA GLU A 173 -10.89 -50.92 -22.29
C GLU A 173 -10.25 -51.79 -23.39
N ASN A 174 -9.04 -51.45 -23.86
CA ASN A 174 -8.27 -52.30 -24.80
C ASN A 174 -7.82 -53.65 -24.19
N SER A 175 -7.70 -53.74 -22.87
CA SER A 175 -7.39 -55.00 -22.18
C SER A 175 -8.64 -55.85 -21.95
N GLU A 176 -9.81 -55.23 -21.83
CA GLU A 176 -11.10 -55.91 -21.65
C GLU A 176 -11.57 -56.55 -22.97
N GLU A 177 -11.43 -55.92 -24.15
CA GLU A 177 -11.81 -56.55 -25.43
C GLU A 177 -11.03 -57.84 -25.77
N GLY A 178 -9.78 -57.97 -25.33
CA GLY A 178 -8.97 -59.19 -25.52
C GLY A 178 -9.19 -60.26 -24.46
N GLY A 179 -9.54 -59.85 -23.23
CA GLY A 179 -9.76 -60.75 -22.10
C GLY A 179 -11.20 -61.26 -21.99
N GLU A 180 -12.20 -60.49 -22.43
CA GLU A 180 -13.61 -60.86 -22.32
C GLU A 180 -13.98 -62.05 -23.21
N PHE A 181 -13.41 -62.14 -24.42
CA PHE A 181 -13.60 -63.32 -25.27
C PHE A 181 -12.88 -64.55 -24.70
N ASP A 182 -11.68 -64.38 -24.14
CA ASP A 182 -10.91 -65.48 -23.56
C ASP A 182 -11.52 -65.97 -22.23
N ASP A 183 -12.06 -65.07 -21.41
CA ASP A 183 -12.85 -65.39 -20.22
C ASP A 183 -14.15 -66.12 -20.61
N LEU A 184 -14.81 -65.71 -21.69
CA LEU A 184 -16.01 -66.38 -22.21
C LEU A 184 -15.69 -67.79 -22.75
N VAL A 185 -14.58 -67.93 -23.49
CA VAL A 185 -14.09 -69.23 -24.00
C VAL A 185 -13.63 -70.14 -22.85
N SER A 186 -12.97 -69.58 -21.84
CA SER A 186 -12.57 -70.29 -20.63
C SER A 186 -13.78 -70.79 -19.85
N ALA A 187 -14.81 -69.94 -19.66
CA ALA A 187 -16.08 -70.32 -19.02
C ALA A 187 -16.87 -71.39 -19.82
N LEU A 188 -16.80 -71.34 -21.16
CA LEU A 188 -17.38 -72.36 -22.03
C LEU A 188 -16.62 -73.70 -21.97
N ARG A 189 -15.28 -73.68 -21.89
CA ARG A 189 -14.44 -74.88 -21.74
C ARG A 189 -14.51 -75.48 -20.33
N SER A 190 -14.61 -74.64 -19.30
CA SER A 190 -14.73 -75.07 -17.89
C SER A 190 -16.13 -75.63 -17.57
N GLY A 191 -17.12 -75.36 -18.42
CA GLY A 191 -18.49 -75.83 -18.27
C GLY A 191 -19.36 -74.99 -17.32
N GLU A 192 -18.83 -73.90 -16.75
CA GLU A 192 -19.59 -73.00 -15.85
C GLU A 192 -20.79 -72.33 -16.53
N VAL A 193 -20.77 -72.20 -17.87
CA VAL A 193 -21.88 -71.61 -18.65
C VAL A 193 -23.10 -72.54 -18.75
N PHE A 194 -22.92 -73.85 -18.57
CA PHE A 194 -23.99 -74.85 -18.66
C PHE A 194 -24.47 -75.34 -17.29
N ASP A 195 -23.88 -74.85 -16.20
CA ASP A 195 -24.29 -75.22 -14.87
C ASP A 195 -25.63 -74.54 -14.54
N LYS A 196 -26.58 -75.33 -14.04
CA LYS A 196 -28.04 -75.02 -14.03
C LYS A 196 -28.45 -73.99 -12.97
N ASP A 197 -27.50 -73.20 -12.48
CA ASP A 197 -27.63 -72.34 -11.32
C ASP A 197 -27.20 -70.89 -11.66
N LEU A 198 -28.12 -70.16 -12.28
CA LEU A 198 -28.01 -68.75 -12.73
C LEU A 198 -27.76 -67.72 -11.60
N SER A 199 -27.46 -68.17 -10.39
CA SER A 199 -27.33 -67.36 -9.19
C SER A 199 -25.97 -66.65 -9.05
N LYS A 200 -24.93 -67.06 -9.80
CA LYS A 200 -23.56 -66.53 -9.63
C LYS A 200 -23.12 -65.44 -10.62
N LEU A 201 -23.80 -65.26 -11.75
CA LEU A 201 -23.43 -64.26 -12.78
C LEU A 201 -23.68 -62.80 -12.34
N LYS A 202 -24.39 -62.57 -11.22
CA LYS A 202 -24.74 -61.22 -10.72
C LYS A 202 -23.66 -60.51 -9.91
N ARG A 203 -22.48 -61.09 -9.69
CA ARG A 203 -21.49 -60.52 -8.75
C ARG A 203 -20.48 -59.54 -9.35
N ASN A 204 -20.26 -59.50 -10.67
CA ASN A 204 -19.28 -58.57 -11.26
C ASN A 204 -19.85 -57.31 -11.93
N ARG A 205 -21.17 -57.15 -12.03
CA ARG A 205 -21.80 -55.92 -12.56
C ARG A 205 -22.21 -54.94 -11.46
N LYS A 206 -21.37 -54.76 -10.43
CA LYS A 206 -21.63 -53.79 -9.35
C LYS A 206 -20.39 -52.96 -9.01
N ARG A 207 -19.87 -52.26 -10.02
CA ARG A 207 -18.98 -51.10 -9.79
C ARG A 207 -19.18 -50.00 -10.82
N ILE A 208 -20.43 -49.70 -11.19
CA ILE A 208 -20.82 -48.42 -11.78
C ILE A 208 -22.20 -48.06 -11.18
N THR A 209 -22.28 -46.83 -10.66
CA THR A 209 -23.46 -46.04 -10.25
C THR A 209 -23.62 -45.79 -8.73
N ASN A 210 -23.48 -44.51 -8.39
CA ASN A 210 -23.87 -43.76 -7.18
C ASN A 210 -22.99 -43.77 -5.92
N GLN A 211 -22.07 -42.80 -5.86
CA GLN A 211 -22.10 -41.78 -4.79
C GLN A 211 -21.98 -40.39 -5.44
N MET A 212 -23.13 -39.79 -5.73
CA MET A 212 -23.28 -38.34 -5.66
C MET A 212 -23.37 -38.01 -4.17
N THR A 213 -22.31 -37.48 -3.59
CA THR A 213 -22.41 -36.73 -2.33
C THR A 213 -22.65 -35.28 -2.70
N ASP A 214 -23.92 -34.90 -2.63
CA ASP A 214 -24.34 -33.51 -2.47
C ASP A 214 -23.84 -33.03 -1.10
N SER A 215 -22.70 -32.34 -1.08
CA SER A 215 -22.29 -31.54 0.08
C SER A 215 -22.78 -30.12 -0.16
N SER A 216 -23.89 -29.81 0.50
CA SER A 216 -24.58 -28.55 0.50
C SER A 216 -23.62 -27.37 0.71
N ARG A 217 -23.64 -26.43 -0.25
CA ARG A 217 -23.12 -25.07 -0.05
C ARG A 217 -24.10 -24.32 0.84
N GLU A 218 -23.78 -24.16 2.12
CA GLU A 218 -24.41 -23.13 2.95
C GLU A 218 -24.10 -21.74 2.36
N ARG A 219 -25.16 -20.98 2.09
CA ARG A 219 -25.10 -19.52 1.97
C ARG A 219 -25.59 -18.94 3.31
N PRO A 220 -24.88 -18.00 3.94
CA PRO A 220 -25.47 -17.26 5.04
C PRO A 220 -26.47 -16.25 4.49
N VAL A 221 -27.76 -16.45 4.81
CA VAL A 221 -28.81 -15.44 4.65
C VAL A 221 -28.89 -14.68 5.96
N THR A 222 -28.33 -13.47 6.00
CA THR A 222 -28.62 -12.49 7.06
C THR A 222 -30.07 -12.04 6.91
N LYS A 223 -30.90 -12.42 7.89
CA LYS A 223 -32.23 -11.82 8.10
C LYS A 223 -32.03 -10.44 8.73
N LEU A 224 -32.47 -9.40 8.04
CA LEU A 224 -32.82 -8.12 8.64
C LEU A 224 -34.30 -8.22 9.05
N ASN A 225 -34.55 -8.17 10.36
CA ASN A 225 -35.85 -7.83 10.92
C ASN A 225 -35.74 -6.39 11.45
N PHE A 226 -36.72 -5.57 11.05
CA PHE A 226 -37.18 -4.27 11.56
C PHE A 226 -36.20 -3.38 12.34
#